data_AF-A0A841AIC4-F1
#
_entry.id   AF-A0A841AIC4-F1
#
_cell.length_a   1.000
_cell.length_b   1.000
_cell.length_c   1.000
_cell.angle_alpha   90.00
_cell.angle_beta   90.00
_cell.angle_gamma   90.00
#
_symmetry.space_group_name_H-M   'P 1'
#
loop_
_entity.id
_entity.type
_entity.pdbx_description
1 polymer ?
#
loop_
_entity_poly.entity_id
_entity_poly.type
_entity_poly.pdbx_seq_one_letter_code
_entity_poly.pdbx_strand_id
1 'polypeptide(L)'
;MTHRISLLLASAITVLLTASACALPDVDHPHAQLSISPPSVASLLGERLEFDDRMGTAQVARLSTPMDIEGVREFDYEAGDVAYWPDGRSVIVFLSEGRAVPDGGVVLIGKVTNGMDVLTGCASDCVATIDTAPTSDGGAA
;
A
#
# COMPACT_ATOMS: atom_id res chain seq x y z
N MET A 1 3.18 6.44 -82.20
CA MET A 1 3.75 7.27 -81.12
C MET A 1 3.64 6.50 -79.82
N THR A 2 4.78 5.94 -79.40
CA THR A 2 5.06 5.26 -78.13
C THR A 2 5.33 6.27 -77.02
N HIS A 3 4.79 6.07 -75.81
CA HIS A 3 5.42 6.35 -74.50
C HIS A 3 4.54 5.77 -73.36
N ARG A 4 5.03 4.77 -72.61
CA ARG A 4 5.58 4.81 -71.22
C ARG A 4 4.51 5.22 -70.18
N ILE A 5 4.27 4.51 -69.07
CA ILE A 5 5.02 4.53 -67.79
C ILE A 5 4.23 3.56 -66.87
N SER A 6 4.76 2.40 -66.46
CA SER A 6 5.53 2.12 -65.23
C SER A 6 4.83 2.49 -63.91
N LEU A 7 4.44 1.51 -63.09
CA LEU A 7 4.54 1.58 -61.63
C LEU A 7 4.34 0.19 -60.99
N LEU A 8 5.47 -0.44 -60.71
CA LEU A 8 5.66 -1.44 -59.67
C LEU A 8 5.36 -0.83 -58.31
N LEU A 9 4.65 -1.54 -57.43
CA LEU A 9 4.79 -1.40 -55.98
C LEU A 9 4.33 -2.70 -55.32
N ALA A 10 5.26 -3.64 -55.23
CA ALA A 10 5.19 -4.77 -54.32
C ALA A 10 5.35 -4.21 -52.90
N SER A 11 4.25 -4.07 -52.16
CA SER A 11 4.30 -3.72 -50.74
C SER A 11 4.59 -5.00 -49.96
N ALA A 12 5.86 -5.15 -49.60
CA ALA A 12 6.30 -6.11 -48.60
C ALA A 12 5.69 -5.71 -47.25
N ILE A 13 4.74 -6.49 -46.75
CA ILE A 13 4.17 -6.32 -45.41
C ILE A 13 5.18 -6.91 -44.42
N THR A 14 5.89 -6.02 -43.73
CA THR A 14 6.77 -6.36 -42.62
C THR A 14 5.95 -6.96 -41.48
N VAL A 15 6.15 -8.25 -41.19
CA VAL A 15 5.60 -8.90 -40.00
C VAL A 15 6.34 -8.34 -38.78
N LEU A 16 5.69 -7.45 -38.02
CA LEU A 16 6.14 -7.10 -36.67
C LEU A 16 5.92 -8.32 -35.77
N LEU A 17 7.00 -8.98 -35.37
CA LEU A 17 6.98 -9.84 -34.19
C LEU A 17 6.90 -8.94 -32.95
N THR A 18 5.68 -8.67 -32.47
CA THR A 18 5.49 -8.19 -31.11
C THR A 18 5.72 -9.38 -30.18
N ALA A 19 6.86 -9.38 -29.50
CA ALA A 19 7.08 -10.25 -28.35
C ALA A 19 6.01 -9.91 -27.30
N SER A 20 4.95 -10.71 -27.23
CA SER A 20 4.02 -10.72 -26.12
C SER A 20 4.79 -11.20 -24.89
N ALA A 21 5.47 -10.27 -24.21
CA ALA A 21 5.73 -10.45 -22.80
C ALA A 21 4.36 -10.72 -22.16
N CYS A 22 4.18 -11.91 -21.60
CA CYS A 22 3.05 -12.20 -20.72
C CYS A 22 3.21 -11.32 -19.48
N ALA A 23 2.91 -10.02 -19.60
CA ALA A 23 2.49 -9.24 -18.45
C ALA A 23 1.12 -9.80 -18.09
N LEU A 24 1.09 -10.65 -17.06
CA LEU A 24 -0.15 -11.00 -16.39
C LEU A 24 -0.88 -9.67 -16.12
N PRO A 25 -2.20 -9.58 -16.38
CA PRO A 25 -2.93 -8.40 -15.92
C PRO A 25 -2.67 -8.30 -14.43
N ASP A 26 -2.05 -7.19 -14.02
CA ASP A 26 -2.06 -6.76 -12.63
C ASP A 26 -3.55 -6.75 -12.28
N VAL A 27 -3.97 -7.72 -11.47
CA VAL A 27 -5.35 -7.74 -10.97
C VAL A 27 -5.48 -6.40 -10.28
N ASP A 28 -6.45 -5.59 -10.71
CA ASP A 28 -6.65 -4.22 -10.23
C ASP A 28 -7.04 -4.29 -8.75
N HIS A 29 -6.04 -4.43 -7.87
CA HIS A 29 -6.23 -4.48 -6.43
C HIS A 29 -6.57 -3.07 -5.98
N PRO A 30 -7.58 -2.88 -5.12
CA PRO A 30 -7.84 -1.58 -4.54
C PRO A 30 -6.58 -1.02 -3.89
N HIS A 31 -6.09 0.10 -4.44
CA HIS A 31 -4.90 0.80 -3.96
C HIS A 31 -5.31 1.88 -2.95
N ALA A 32 -5.06 1.67 -1.67
CA ALA A 32 -5.28 2.69 -0.64
C ALA A 32 -4.00 3.50 -0.38
N GLN A 33 -4.14 4.82 -0.17
CA GLN A 33 -3.05 5.66 0.30
C GLN A 33 -3.35 6.09 1.73
N LEU A 34 -2.51 5.66 2.66
CA LEU A 34 -2.68 5.93 4.09
C LEU A 34 -1.71 7.03 4.53
N SER A 35 -2.22 8.08 5.14
CA SER A 35 -1.38 9.08 5.81
C SER A 35 -1.37 8.83 7.31
N ILE A 36 -0.19 8.84 7.94
CA ILE A 36 -0.05 8.62 9.38
C ILE A 36 0.65 9.79 10.08
N SER A 37 0.29 10.03 11.35
CA SER A 37 0.93 11.05 12.20
C SER A 37 0.94 10.67 13.69
N PRO A 38 2.03 10.99 14.44
CA PRO A 38 3.35 11.28 13.90
C PRO A 38 3.93 10.03 13.22
N PRO A 39 4.68 10.16 12.11
CA PRO A 39 5.29 9.00 11.48
C PRO A 39 6.50 8.56 12.31
N SER A 40 6.36 7.46 13.04
CA SER A 40 7.48 6.91 13.83
C SER A 40 8.38 5.96 13.02
N VAL A 41 8.04 5.72 11.75
CA VAL A 41 8.54 4.61 10.94
C VAL A 41 8.85 5.04 9.51
N ALA A 42 10.01 5.66 9.31
CA ALA A 42 10.47 6.07 7.98
C ALA A 42 10.61 4.88 7.00
N SER A 43 10.85 3.67 7.51
CA SER A 43 10.99 2.45 6.70
C SER A 43 9.71 1.99 6.02
N LEU A 44 8.53 2.38 6.53
CA LEU A 44 7.24 2.03 5.91
C LEU A 44 6.84 3.00 4.78
N LEU A 45 7.50 4.16 4.70
CA LEU A 45 7.10 5.21 3.78
C LEU A 45 7.36 4.78 2.32
N GLY A 46 6.30 4.79 1.51
CA GLY A 46 6.35 4.35 0.13
C GLY A 46 6.47 2.83 -0.05
N GLU A 47 6.45 2.03 1.02
CA GLU A 47 6.38 0.58 0.91
C GLU A 47 4.96 0.15 0.52
N ARG A 48 4.86 -0.81 -0.39
CA ARG A 48 3.60 -1.42 -0.78
C ARG A 48 3.27 -2.55 0.19
N LEU A 49 2.25 -2.34 1.02
CA LEU A 49 1.78 -3.28 2.01
C LEU A 49 0.51 -3.98 1.54
N GLU A 50 0.43 -5.28 1.81
CA GLU A 50 -0.76 -6.09 1.54
C GLU A 50 -1.46 -6.37 2.86
N PHE A 51 -2.70 -5.88 2.98
CA PHE A 51 -3.48 -5.93 4.20
C PHE A 51 -4.56 -7.01 4.12
N ASP A 52 -4.60 -7.82 5.17
CA ASP A 52 -5.66 -8.79 5.45
C ASP A 52 -6.60 -8.26 6.53
N ASP A 53 -7.90 -8.30 6.25
CA ASP A 53 -8.93 -7.95 7.23
C ASP A 53 -9.01 -9.02 8.33
N ARG A 54 -9.09 -8.54 9.57
CA ARG A 54 -9.33 -9.36 10.76
C ARG A 54 -10.73 -9.10 11.29
N MET A 55 -11.70 -9.68 10.58
CA MET A 55 -13.12 -9.67 10.95
C MET A 55 -13.65 -8.26 11.21
N GLY A 56 -13.21 -7.28 10.40
CA GLY A 56 -13.61 -5.88 10.51
C GLY A 56 -13.03 -5.12 11.71
N THR A 57 -12.10 -5.70 12.46
CA THR A 57 -11.52 -5.08 13.66
C THR A 57 -10.17 -4.43 13.36
N ALA A 58 -9.39 -5.03 12.47
CA ALA A 58 -8.07 -4.54 12.14
C ALA A 58 -7.66 -5.00 10.75
N GLN A 59 -6.79 -4.21 10.12
CA GLN A 59 -6.09 -4.57 8.89
C GLN A 59 -4.65 -4.90 9.24
N VAL A 60 -4.18 -6.06 8.79
CA VAL A 60 -2.86 -6.57 9.17
C VAL A 60 -2.02 -6.79 7.91
N ALA A 61 -0.88 -6.10 7.84
CA ALA A 61 0.12 -6.31 6.80
C ALA A 61 1.38 -6.94 7.38
N ARG A 62 1.88 -7.99 6.75
CA ARG A 62 3.15 -8.61 7.15
C ARG A 62 4.31 -7.97 6.43
N LEU A 63 5.34 -7.59 7.18
CA LEU A 63 6.55 -7.01 6.61
C LEU A 63 7.52 -8.10 6.16
N SER A 64 8.19 -7.85 5.04
CA SER A 64 9.27 -8.71 4.55
C SER A 64 10.50 -8.62 5.46
N THR A 65 10.77 -7.43 5.99
CA THR A 65 11.86 -7.15 6.92
C THR A 65 11.27 -6.65 8.25
N PRO A 66 11.67 -7.20 9.40
CA PRO A 66 11.26 -6.65 10.69
C PRO A 66 11.69 -5.19 10.85
N MET A 67 10.89 -4.39 11.53
CA MET A 67 11.27 -3.05 11.90
C MET A 67 12.11 -3.08 13.18
N ASP A 68 13.18 -2.30 13.19
CA ASP A 68 13.93 -2.01 14.39
C ASP A 68 13.28 -0.82 15.08
N ILE A 69 12.32 -1.12 15.97
CA ILE A 69 11.57 -0.10 16.70
C ILE A 69 11.53 -0.45 18.17
N GLU A 70 11.89 0.53 18.99
CA GLU A 70 11.72 0.48 20.43
C GLU A 70 10.47 1.27 20.81
N GLY A 71 9.77 0.81 21.85
CA GLY A 71 8.59 1.49 22.34
C GLY A 71 7.89 0.74 23.46
N VAL A 72 6.94 1.42 24.09
CA VAL A 72 6.08 0.83 25.12
C VAL A 72 5.18 -0.22 24.47
N ARG A 73 5.00 -1.35 25.18
CA ARG A 73 4.05 -2.39 24.77
C ARG A 73 2.66 -1.97 25.23
N GLU A 74 1.80 -1.73 24.26
CA GLU A 74 0.40 -1.36 24.45
C GLU A 74 -0.50 -2.58 24.25
N PHE A 75 -1.59 -2.58 25.02
CA PHE A 75 -2.63 -3.61 24.98
C PHE A 75 -4.02 -3.07 24.67
N ASP A 76 -4.16 -1.75 24.76
CA ASP A 76 -5.36 -0.99 24.40
C ASP A 76 -5.09 -0.26 23.08
N TYR A 77 -6.14 -0.08 22.27
CA TYR A 77 -6.07 0.69 21.03
C TYR A 77 -7.39 1.37 20.70
N GLU A 78 -7.30 2.42 19.90
CA GLU A 78 -8.43 3.14 19.34
C GLU A 78 -8.52 2.94 17.82
N ALA A 79 -9.69 3.25 17.26
CA ALA A 79 -9.86 3.30 15.81
C ALA A 79 -8.86 4.30 15.18
N GLY A 80 -8.23 3.87 14.10
CA GLY A 80 -7.20 4.60 13.37
C GLY A 80 -5.79 4.45 13.95
N ASP A 81 -5.60 3.79 15.09
CA ASP A 81 -4.25 3.56 15.61
C ASP A 81 -3.48 2.63 14.67
N VAL A 82 -2.21 2.97 14.46
CA VAL A 82 -1.27 2.18 13.68
C VAL A 82 -0.23 1.64 14.64
N ALA A 83 -0.06 0.33 14.64
CA ALA A 83 0.84 -0.36 15.55
C ALA A 83 1.73 -1.37 14.83
N TYR A 84 2.91 -1.62 15.40
CA TYR A 84 3.77 -2.70 15.01
C TYR A 84 3.68 -3.84 16.02
N TRP A 85 3.53 -5.06 15.53
CA TRP A 85 3.67 -6.27 16.34
C TRP A 85 4.99 -6.98 16.00
N PRO A 86 6.00 -6.91 16.89
CA PRO A 86 7.33 -7.46 16.64
C PRO A 86 7.35 -8.96 16.38
N ASP A 87 6.60 -9.75 17.14
CA ASP A 87 6.67 -11.21 17.07
C ASP A 87 6.06 -11.73 15.74
N GLY A 88 5.01 -11.09 15.27
CA GLY A 88 4.40 -11.37 13.96
C GLY A 88 5.14 -10.74 12.78
N ARG A 89 5.98 -9.73 13.05
CA ARG A 89 6.55 -8.80 12.06
C ARG A 89 5.45 -8.17 11.20
N SER A 90 4.44 -7.61 11.85
CA SER A 90 3.26 -7.09 11.18
C SER A 90 2.94 -5.66 11.60
N VAL A 91 2.48 -4.87 10.64
CA VAL A 91 1.82 -3.58 10.89
C VAL A 91 0.33 -3.84 11.00
N ILE A 92 -0.30 -3.21 11.98
CA ILE A 92 -1.71 -3.35 12.30
C ILE A 92 -2.32 -1.95 12.25
N VAL A 93 -3.39 -1.79 11.47
CA VAL A 93 -4.25 -0.61 11.52
C VAL A 93 -5.56 -1.02 12.17
N PHE A 94 -5.87 -0.45 13.33
CA PHE A 94 -7.10 -0.76 14.05
C PHE A 94 -8.28 -0.01 13.45
N LEU A 95 -9.36 -0.72 13.13
CA LEU A 95 -10.58 -0.13 12.54
C LEU A 95 -11.61 0.24 13.62
N SER A 96 -11.45 -0.26 14.84
CA SER A 96 -12.30 -0.02 16.00
C SER A 96 -11.45 0.12 17.27
N GLU A 97 -12.08 0.56 18.36
CA GLU A 97 -11.45 0.56 19.68
C GLU A 97 -11.51 -0.83 20.34
N GLY A 98 -10.52 -1.16 21.15
CA GLY A 98 -10.48 -2.47 21.80
C GLY A 98 -9.23 -2.76 22.61
N ARG A 99 -9.15 -4.04 23.04
CA ARG A 99 -8.06 -4.60 23.86
C ARG A 99 -7.51 -5.92 23.33
N ALA A 100 -8.05 -6.38 22.19
CA ALA A 100 -7.71 -7.66 21.61
C ALA A 100 -6.44 -7.50 20.77
N VAL A 101 -5.29 -7.40 21.43
CA VAL A 101 -3.97 -7.43 20.78
C VAL A 101 -3.34 -8.81 20.92
N PRO A 102 -2.36 -9.16 20.06
CA PRO A 102 -1.58 -10.38 20.23
C PRO A 102 -0.76 -10.41 21.53
N ASP A 103 -0.38 -11.61 21.95
CA ASP A 103 0.52 -11.82 23.08
C ASP A 103 1.84 -11.05 22.88
N GLY A 104 2.36 -10.49 23.98
CA GLY A 104 3.54 -9.61 23.95
C GLY A 104 3.25 -8.15 23.63
N GLY A 105 2.00 -7.80 23.32
CA GLY A 105 1.55 -6.44 23.05
C GLY A 105 2.12 -5.86 21.75
N VAL A 106 1.62 -4.69 21.39
CA VAL A 106 2.02 -3.97 20.17
C VAL A 106 2.74 -2.67 20.53
N VAL A 107 3.47 -2.09 19.58
CA VAL A 107 4.10 -0.77 19.73
C VAL A 107 3.33 0.21 18.85
N LEU A 108 2.75 1.26 19.42
CA LEU A 108 2.07 2.30 18.62
C LEU A 108 3.10 3.11 17.82
N ILE A 109 2.86 3.24 16.51
CA ILE A 109 3.80 3.89 15.57
C ILE A 109 3.19 5.12 14.87
N GLY A 110 1.90 5.36 15.05
CA GLY A 110 1.21 6.53 14.56
C GLY A 110 -0.31 6.36 14.59
N LYS A 111 -1.02 7.32 14.03
CA LYS A 111 -2.48 7.26 13.81
C LYS A 111 -2.79 7.62 12.37
N VAL A 112 -3.73 6.92 11.74
CA VAL A 112 -4.23 7.24 10.41
C VAL A 112 -4.94 8.59 10.45
N THR A 113 -4.52 9.50 9.59
CA THR A 113 -5.14 10.82 9.41
C THR A 113 -5.96 10.91 8.12
N ASN A 114 -5.70 10.01 7.15
CA ASN A 114 -6.41 9.97 5.87
C ASN A 114 -6.39 8.55 5.26
N GLY A 115 -7.39 8.22 4.46
CA GLY A 115 -7.51 6.93 3.75
C GLY A 115 -8.15 5.80 4.56
N MET A 116 -8.68 6.11 5.75
CA MET A 116 -9.31 5.14 6.65
C MET A 116 -10.59 4.51 6.07
N ASP A 117 -11.36 5.31 5.34
CA ASP A 117 -12.59 4.91 4.65
C ASP A 117 -12.31 3.90 3.53
N VAL A 118 -11.26 4.15 2.73
CA VAL A 118 -10.81 3.24 1.67
C VAL A 118 -10.35 1.92 2.28
N LEU A 119 -9.55 1.99 3.35
CA LEU A 119 -9.03 0.81 4.04
C LEU A 119 -10.14 -0.04 4.70
N THR A 120 -11.18 0.60 5.24
CA THR A 120 -12.34 -0.11 5.83
C THR A 120 -13.22 -0.78 4.78
N GLY A 121 -13.30 -0.20 3.57
CA GLY A 121 -14.03 -0.79 2.44
C GLY A 121 -13.33 -1.99 1.79
N CYS A 122 -12.12 -2.32 2.24
CA CYS A 122 -11.20 -3.21 1.56
C CYS A 122 -11.05 -4.54 2.32
N ALA A 123 -11.92 -5.51 2.07
CA ALA A 123 -12.02 -6.72 2.90
C ALA A 123 -10.88 -7.74 2.69
N SER A 124 -10.20 -7.75 1.53
CA SER A 124 -9.16 -8.74 1.22
C SER A 124 -8.25 -8.24 0.11
N ASP A 125 -6.98 -8.68 0.15
CA ASP A 125 -5.92 -8.35 -0.81
C ASP A 125 -5.74 -6.83 -1.00
N CYS A 126 -5.91 -6.07 0.09
CA CYS A 126 -5.85 -4.62 0.02
C CYS A 126 -4.41 -4.15 -0.09
N VAL A 127 -4.08 -3.50 -1.19
CA VAL A 127 -2.73 -2.99 -1.40
C VAL A 127 -2.72 -1.54 -0.95
N ALA A 128 -1.93 -1.19 0.06
CA ALA A 128 -1.82 0.19 0.50
C ALA A 128 -0.37 0.67 0.60
N THR A 129 -0.17 1.95 0.31
CA THR A 129 1.09 2.64 0.58
C THR A 129 0.92 3.56 1.77
N ILE A 130 1.91 3.61 2.65
CA ILE A 130 1.93 4.53 3.79
C ILE A 130 2.76 5.75 3.44
N ASP A 131 2.21 6.92 3.73
CA ASP A 131 2.87 8.21 3.63
C ASP A 131 2.77 8.97 4.96
N THR A 132 3.61 9.99 5.11
CA THR A 132 3.48 10.97 6.19
C THR A 132 2.28 11.87 5.92
N ALA A 133 1.50 12.18 6.96
CA ALA A 133 0.56 13.29 6.86
C ALA A 133 1.33 14.60 6.57
N PRO A 134 0.79 15.53 5.75
CA PRO A 134 1.41 16.82 5.57
C PRO A 134 1.52 17.49 6.95
N THR A 135 2.74 17.78 7.38
CA THR A 135 2.94 18.60 8.57
C THR A 135 2.27 19.94 8.28
N SER A 136 1.26 20.28 9.07
CA SER A 136 0.70 21.64 9.07
C SER A 136 1.73 22.55 9.73
N ASP A 137 2.90 22.69 9.11
CA ASP A 137 3.87 23.72 9.43
C ASP A 137 3.24 25.02 8.95
N GLY A 138 2.46 25.63 9.85
CA GLY A 138 1.90 26.95 9.69
C GLY A 138 3.02 27.94 9.40
N GLY A 139 3.25 28.21 8.12
CA GLY A 139 4.01 29.35 7.65
C GLY A 139 3.27 30.62 8.02
N ALA A 140 3.53 31.12 9.23
CA ALA A 140 3.32 32.52 9.57
C ALA A 140 4.64 33.26 9.27
N ALA A 141 4.64 34.05 8.21
CA ALA A 141 5.58 35.14 8.00
C ALA A 141 4.78 36.42 7.75
#